data_AF-A0A2M6WMW9-F1
#
_entry.id   AF-A0A2M6WMW9-F1
#
_cell.length_a   1.000
_cell.length_b   1.000
_cell.length_c   1.000
_cell.angle_alpha   90.00
_cell.angle_beta   90.00
_cell.angle_gamma   90.00
#
_symmetry.space_group_name_H-M   'P 1'
#
loop_
_entity.id
_entity.type
_entity.pdbx_description
1 polymer ?
#
loop_
_entity_poly.entity_id
_entity_poly.type
_entity_poly.pdbx_seq_one_letter_code
_entity_poly.pdbx_strand_id
1 'polypeptide(L)' 'MTVLRVFLKRFDKEIAICRELSKKNGGKCNWGECGKCVVVPLLYKLGKGEFYENEDDVKKIKKDALQ' A
#
# COMPACT_ATOMS: atom_id res chain seq x y z
N MET A 1 -10.75 22.26 -1.92
CA MET A 1 -11.10 20.83 -1.68
C MET A 1 -10.77 19.87 -2.84
N THR A 2 -10.37 20.34 -4.03
CA THR A 2 -10.14 19.47 -5.22
C THR A 2 -8.89 18.59 -5.11
N VAL A 3 -7.82 19.08 -4.48
CA VAL A 3 -6.52 18.37 -4.35
C VAL A 3 -6.65 17.06 -3.55
N LEU A 4 -7.36 17.10 -2.41
CA LEU A 4 -7.56 15.93 -1.54
C LEU A 4 -8.29 14.78 -2.27
N ARG A 5 -9.29 15.11 -3.11
CA ARG A 5 -10.03 14.11 -3.91
C ARG A 5 -9.16 13.42 -4.97
N VAL A 6 -8.22 14.14 -5.57
CA VAL A 6 -7.31 13.57 -6.59
C VAL A 6 -6.34 12.59 -5.95
N PHE A 7 -5.83 12.91 -4.76
CA PHE A 7 -4.90 12.06 -4.01
C PHE A 7 -5.54 10.75 -3.58
N LEU A 8 -6.75 10.79 -3.00
CA LEU A 8 -7.46 9.57 -2.57
C LEU A 8 -7.73 8.64 -3.76
N LYS A 9 -8.14 9.17 -4.91
CA LYS A 9 -8.33 8.38 -6.13
C LYS A 9 -7.04 7.72 -6.63
N ARG A 10 -5.89 8.39 -6.50
CA ARG A 10 -4.59 7.80 -6.83
C ARG A 10 -4.22 6.74 -5.81
N PHE A 11 -4.36 7.02 -4.52
CA PHE A 11 -4.08 6.06 -3.44
C PHE A 11 -4.84 4.74 -3.65
N ASP A 12 -6.16 4.80 -3.86
CA ASP A 12 -6.98 3.60 -4.06
C ASP A 12 -6.52 2.81 -5.30
N LYS A 13 -6.16 3.51 -6.37
CA LYS A 13 -5.64 2.89 -7.60
C LYS A 13 -4.29 2.21 -7.37
N GLU A 14 -3.37 2.86 -6.67
CA GLU A 14 -2.05 2.30 -6.36
C GLU A 14 -2.16 1.07 -5.46
N ILE A 15 -3.04 1.10 -4.44
CA ILE A 15 -3.30 -0.07 -3.58
C ILE A 15 -3.94 -1.20 -4.38
N ALA A 16 -4.89 -0.90 -5.28
CA ALA A 16 -5.49 -1.90 -6.15
C ALA A 16 -4.45 -2.61 -7.03
N ILE A 17 -3.49 -1.86 -7.60
CA ILE A 17 -2.38 -2.42 -8.38
C ILE A 17 -1.50 -3.33 -7.50
N CYS A 18 -1.16 -2.90 -6.28
CA CYS A 18 -0.37 -3.72 -5.36
C CYS A 18 -1.06 -5.06 -5.05
N ARG A 19 -2.37 -5.01 -4.77
CA ARG A 19 -3.20 -6.18 -4.48
C ARG A 19 -3.28 -7.12 -5.68
N GLU A 20 -3.54 -6.59 -6.87
CA GLU A 20 -3.63 -7.38 -8.09
C GLU A 20 -2.32 -8.10 -8.40
N LEU A 21 -1.20 -7.38 -8.39
CA LEU A 21 0.12 -7.96 -8.69
C LEU A 21 0.55 -8.96 -7.61
N SER A 22 0.25 -8.69 -6.34
CA SER A 22 0.52 -9.63 -5.24
C SER A 22 -0.23 -10.95 -5.46
N LYS A 23 -1.53 -10.89 -5.81
CA LYS A 23 -2.33 -12.09 -6.09
C LYS A 23 -1.85 -12.84 -7.33
N LYS A 24 -1.59 -12.11 -8.42
CA LYS A 24 -1.19 -12.70 -9.71
C LYS A 24 0.18 -13.39 -9.67
N ASN A 25 1.11 -12.85 -8.88
CA ASN A 25 2.51 -13.28 -8.90
C ASN A 25 2.96 -13.96 -7.59
N GLY A 26 2.02 -14.44 -6.76
CA GLY A 26 2.36 -15.18 -5.53
C GLY A 26 3.11 -14.35 -4.49
N GLY A 27 2.65 -13.12 -4.24
CA GLY A 27 3.22 -12.23 -3.23
C GLY A 27 4.43 -11.43 -3.71
N LYS A 28 4.58 -11.21 -5.02
CA LYS A 28 5.73 -10.50 -5.62
C LYS A 28 5.29 -9.50 -6.69
N CYS A 29 6.13 -8.51 -6.97
CA CYS A 29 5.97 -7.64 -8.14
C CYS A 29 7.35 -7.15 -8.61
N ASN A 30 7.38 -6.22 -9.56
CA ASN A 30 8.63 -5.63 -10.06
C ASN A 30 9.46 -4.92 -8.97
N TRP A 31 8.85 -4.64 -7.82
CA TRP A 31 9.51 -4.03 -6.65
C TRP A 31 10.00 -5.07 -5.63
N GLY A 32 9.91 -6.36 -5.94
CA GLY A 32 10.35 -7.47 -5.08
C GLY A 32 9.22 -8.15 -4.33
N GLU A 33 9.50 -8.64 -3.11
CA GLU A 33 8.59 -9.43 -2.29
C GLU A 33 7.67 -8.52 -1.45
N CYS A 34 6.36 -8.76 -1.52
CA CYS A 34 5.35 -7.95 -0.80
C CYS A 34 5.60 -7.91 0.72
N GLY A 35 6.08 -9.01 1.31
CA GLY A 35 6.40 -9.06 2.75
C GLY A 35 7.50 -8.07 3.17
N LYS A 36 8.49 -7.85 2.30
CA LYS A 36 9.63 -6.93 2.52
C LYS A 36 9.40 -5.54 1.91
N CYS A 37 8.30 -5.36 1.18
CA CYS A 37 8.02 -4.12 0.45
C CYS A 37 7.74 -2.95 1.41
N VAL A 38 8.32 -1.78 1.14
CA VAL A 38 8.09 -0.53 1.89
C VAL A 38 7.09 0.40 1.21
N VAL A 39 6.64 0.05 -0.01
CA VAL A 39 5.75 0.89 -0.82
C VAL A 39 4.36 0.99 -0.20
N VAL A 40 3.78 -0.10 0.31
CA VAL A 40 2.44 -0.08 0.93
C VAL A 40 2.39 0.87 2.15
N PRO A 41 3.31 0.77 3.14
CA PRO A 41 3.37 1.75 4.23
C PRO A 41 3.58 3.19 3.76
N LEU A 42 4.43 3.41 2.74
CA LEU A 42 4.65 4.74 2.17
C LEU A 42 3.37 5.31 1.53
N LEU A 43 2.62 4.50 0.80
CA LEU A 43 1.35 4.92 0.19
C LEU A 43 0.32 5.32 1.24
N TYR A 44 0.22 4.58 2.36
CA TYR A 44 -0.69 4.96 3.45
C TYR A 44 -0.25 6.26 4.13
N LYS A 45 1.06 6.46 4.32
CA LYS A 45 1.61 7.72 4.83
C LYS A 45 1.27 8.91 3.93
N LEU A 46 1.43 8.76 2.62
CA LEU A 46 1.15 9.83 1.66
C LEU A 46 -0.36 10.04 1.42
N GLY A 47 -1.15 8.97 1.43
CA GLY A 47 -2.58 8.99 1.08
C GLY A 47 -3.49 9.35 2.26
N LYS A 48 -3.15 8.89 3.47
CA LYS A 48 -3.94 9.11 4.69
C LYS A 48 -3.29 10.06 5.69
N GLY A 49 -2.01 10.39 5.51
CA GLY A 49 -1.25 11.18 6.49
C GLY A 49 -0.91 10.40 7.77
N GLU A 50 -1.09 9.08 7.77
CA GLU A 50 -0.86 8.22 8.94
C GLU A 50 0.59 7.70 8.96
N PHE A 51 1.25 7.82 10.11
CA PHE A 51 2.61 7.33 10.31
C PHE A 51 2.55 6.01 11.08
N TYR A 52 3.19 4.98 10.54
CA TYR A 52 3.28 3.67 11.18
C TYR A 52 4.76 3.36 11.40
N GLU A 53 5.18 3.52 12.66
CA GLU A 53 6.59 3.42 13.05
C GLU A 53 6.91 2.07 13.69
N ASN A 54 5.91 1.39 14.26
CA ASN A 54 6.10 0.05 14.80
C ASN A 54 5.88 -1.03 13.72
N GLU A 55 6.54 -2.17 13.90
CA GLU A 55 6.49 -3.25 12.92
C GLU A 55 5.11 -3.89 12.78
N ASP A 56 4.33 -3.92 13.86
CA ASP A 56 3.05 -4.63 13.90
C ASP A 56 1.96 -3.89 13.12
N ASP A 57 1.96 -2.55 13.19
CA ASP A 57 1.11 -1.70 12.36
C ASP A 57 1.47 -1.87 10.88
N VAL A 58 2.77 -1.89 10.56
CA VAL A 58 3.26 -2.14 9.19
C VAL A 58 2.80 -3.50 8.68
N LYS A 59 2.90 -4.55 9.51
CA LYS A 59 2.42 -5.90 9.16
C LYS A 59 0.91 -5.92 8.93
N LYS A 60 0.14 -5.24 9.79
CA LYS A 60 -1.31 -5.14 9.69
C LYS A 60 -1.75 -4.47 8.40
N ILE A 61 -1.16 -3.32 8.06
CA ILE A 61 -1.53 -2.58 6.84
C ILE A 61 -1.16 -3.37 5.59
N LYS A 62 0.00 -4.02 5.58
CA LYS A 62 0.39 -4.90 4.48
C LYS A 62 -0.63 -6.01 4.28
N LYS A 63 -1.10 -6.62 5.38
CA LYS A 63 -2.13 -7.64 5.34
C LYS A 63 -3.44 -7.08 4.79
N ASP A 64 -3.94 -5.96 5.35
CA ASP A 64 -5.21 -5.36 4.95
C ASP A 64 -5.21 -4.85 3.50
N ALA A 65 -4.09 -4.32 3.03
CA ALA A 65 -3.95 -3.81 1.67
C ALA A 65 -3.86 -4.94 0.62
N LEU A 66 -3.18 -6.04 0.95
CA LEU A 66 -2.84 -7.09 -0.02
C LEU A 66 -3.80 -8.30 -0.01
N GLN A 67 -4.58 -8.49 1.05
CA GLN A 67 -5.70 -9.45 1.08
C GLN A 67 -6.84 -8.99 0.16
#